data_AF-A0A955WQ14-F1
#
_entry.id   AF-A0A955WQ14-F1
#
_cell.length_a   1.000
_cell.length_b   1.000
_cell.length_c   1.000
_cell.angle_alpha   90.00
_cell.angle_beta   90.00
_cell.angle_gamma   90.00
#
_symmetry.space_group_name_H-M   'P 1'
#
loop_
_entity.id
_entity.type
_entity.pdbx_description
1 polymer ?
#
loop_
_entity_poly.entity_id
_entity_poly.type
_entity_poly.pdbx_seq_one_letter_code
_entity_poly.pdbx_strand_id
1 'polypeptide(L)'
;MRESSPIDLPQLAEARLQLHYATQLVSAVSHAWLPPRPDGCHLALLWDESGEIQGQTVPGDEPWHAALHLESLSFVCEGQHKRRSISLEGKTLAEALAAAQTLIDDTLGSDSRPLALPDHSLPPHPLADGARFRPVDADAMAIWTDWFDHAAEYLHELRELRADASPVRLWAEPFAM
;
A
#
# COMPACT_ATOMS: atom_id res chain seq x y z
N MET A 1 22.18 -23.13 -3.74
CA MET A 1 22.21 -22.72 -2.32
C MET A 1 22.80 -21.33 -2.32
N ARG A 2 21.97 -20.27 -2.38
CA ARG A 2 22.49 -18.89 -2.25
C ARG A 2 22.91 -18.75 -0.79
N GLU A 3 24.18 -18.42 -0.55
CA GLU A 3 24.61 -18.01 0.78
C GLU A 3 23.75 -16.83 1.18
N SER A 4 23.04 -16.93 2.30
CA SER A 4 22.24 -15.85 2.84
C SER A 4 23.21 -14.71 3.20
N SER A 5 23.23 -13.65 2.40
CA SER A 5 23.88 -12.41 2.80
C SER A 5 23.32 -12.00 4.16
N PRO A 6 24.18 -11.53 5.09
CA PRO A 6 23.70 -11.03 6.37
C PRO A 6 22.69 -9.91 6.13
N ILE A 7 21.52 -10.01 6.76
CA ILE A 7 20.43 -9.04 6.65
C ILE A 7 20.95 -7.67 7.09
N ASP A 8 20.90 -6.68 6.20
CA ASP A 8 21.19 -5.29 6.52
C ASP A 8 19.98 -4.66 7.22
N LEU A 9 20.00 -4.70 8.55
CA LEU A 9 18.91 -4.21 9.39
C LEU A 9 18.56 -2.73 9.16
N PRO A 10 19.52 -1.80 9.05
CA PRO A 10 19.25 -0.43 8.63
C PRO A 10 18.47 -0.32 7.31
N GLN A 11 18.87 -1.05 6.27
CA GLN A 11 18.19 -1.02 4.97
C GLN A 11 16.79 -1.61 5.05
N LEU A 12 16.61 -2.67 5.82
CA LEU A 12 15.29 -3.26 6.05
C LEU A 12 14.36 -2.30 6.81
N ALA A 13 14.88 -1.59 7.81
CA ALA A 13 14.13 -0.59 8.55
C ALA A 13 13.74 0.62 7.68
N GLU A 14 14.65 1.09 6.83
CA GLU A 14 14.37 2.13 5.83
C GLU A 14 13.29 1.70 4.84
N ALA A 15 13.43 0.51 4.26
CA ALA A 15 12.46 -0.06 3.33
C ALA A 15 11.04 -0.07 3.95
N ARG A 16 10.93 -0.54 5.20
CA ARG A 16 9.67 -0.55 5.95
C ARG A 16 9.06 0.84 6.08
N LEU A 17 9.87 1.84 6.42
CA LEU A 17 9.39 3.22 6.58
C LEU A 17 8.91 3.79 5.24
N GLN A 18 9.66 3.61 4.16
CA GLN A 18 9.21 4.03 2.83
C GLN A 18 7.93 3.33 2.40
N LEU A 19 7.81 2.01 2.63
CA LEU A 19 6.57 1.26 2.36
C LEU A 19 5.40 1.79 3.19
N HIS A 20 5.59 2.03 4.49
CA HIS A 20 4.54 2.55 5.35
C HIS A 20 4.03 3.93 4.87
N TYR A 21 4.93 4.82 4.45
CA TYR A 21 4.54 6.10 3.84
C TYR A 21 3.84 5.91 2.49
N ALA A 22 4.31 4.98 1.66
CA ALA A 22 3.69 4.68 0.36
C ALA A 22 2.27 4.12 0.52
N THR A 23 2.00 3.29 1.54
CA THR A 23 0.65 2.76 1.81
C THR A 23 -0.38 3.84 2.14
N GLN A 24 0.05 5.03 2.60
CA GLN A 24 -0.86 6.16 2.82
C GLN A 24 -1.52 6.62 1.52
N LEU A 25 -0.83 6.50 0.38
CA LEU A 25 -1.37 6.84 -0.93
C LEU A 25 -2.52 5.90 -1.31
N VAL A 26 -2.36 4.60 -1.03
CA VAL A 26 -3.39 3.59 -1.27
C VAL A 26 -4.59 3.82 -0.36
N SER A 27 -4.35 4.08 0.93
CA SER A 27 -5.42 4.38 1.89
C SER A 27 -6.16 5.68 1.58
N ALA A 28 -5.46 6.71 1.08
CA ALA A 28 -6.08 7.97 0.64
C ALA A 28 -7.15 7.77 -0.44
N VAL A 29 -6.96 6.80 -1.34
CA VAL A 29 -7.96 6.45 -2.36
C VAL A 29 -9.21 5.87 -1.69
N SER A 30 -9.03 4.87 -0.83
CA SER A 30 -10.16 4.27 -0.13
C SER A 30 -10.90 5.30 0.73
N HIS A 31 -10.19 6.24 1.36
CA HIS A 31 -10.77 7.34 2.11
C HIS A 31 -11.64 8.27 1.24
N ALA A 32 -11.16 8.63 0.04
CA ALA A 32 -11.89 9.54 -0.86
C ALA A 32 -13.12 8.86 -1.51
N TRP A 33 -13.03 7.56 -1.81
CA TRP A 33 -14.00 6.87 -2.66
C TRP A 33 -15.01 6.01 -1.91
N LEU A 34 -14.66 5.51 -0.73
CA LEU A 34 -15.53 4.59 -0.01
C LEU A 34 -16.25 5.29 1.14
N PRO A 35 -17.53 4.94 1.39
CA PRO A 35 -18.24 5.45 2.55
C PRO A 35 -17.54 4.98 3.83
N PRO A 36 -17.34 5.88 4.82
CA PRO A 36 -16.80 5.49 6.10
C PRO A 36 -17.61 4.40 6.76
N ARG A 37 -16.91 3.40 7.33
CA ARG A 37 -17.50 2.31 8.10
C ARG A 37 -17.16 2.44 9.58
N PRO A 38 -18.06 2.03 10.51
CA PRO A 38 -17.83 2.14 11.95
C PRO A 38 -16.58 1.38 12.44
N ASP A 39 -16.22 0.30 11.75
CA ASP A 39 -15.05 -0.55 12.05
C ASP A 39 -13.77 -0.07 11.35
N GLY A 40 -13.80 1.07 10.65
CA GLY A 40 -12.65 1.61 9.94
C GLY A 40 -12.20 0.80 8.72
N CYS A 41 -12.79 -0.38 8.46
CA CYS A 41 -12.21 -1.33 7.50
C CYS A 41 -12.34 -0.91 6.03
N HIS A 42 -13.05 0.19 5.76
CA HIS A 42 -13.01 0.85 4.45
C HIS A 42 -11.60 1.37 4.11
N LEU A 43 -10.76 1.65 5.10
CA LEU A 43 -9.35 2.06 4.91
C LEU A 43 -8.36 0.89 4.99
N ALA A 44 -8.85 -0.31 5.29
CA ALA A 44 -8.00 -1.48 5.43
C ALA A 44 -7.36 -1.83 4.09
N LEU A 45 -6.15 -2.35 4.18
CA LEU A 45 -5.38 -2.83 3.05
C LEU A 45 -5.40 -4.37 3.05
N LEU A 46 -5.08 -4.95 1.90
CA LEU A 46 -5.00 -6.39 1.69
C LEU A 46 -3.61 -6.71 1.12
N TRP A 47 -3.09 -7.88 1.45
CA TRP A 47 -1.93 -8.43 0.76
C TRP A 47 -2.41 -9.32 -0.37
N ASP A 48 -1.75 -9.24 -1.52
CA ASP A 48 -1.91 -10.21 -2.60
C ASP A 48 -0.64 -11.04 -2.82
N GLU A 49 -0.81 -12.25 -3.36
CA GLU A 49 0.29 -13.17 -3.66
C GLU A 49 1.20 -12.69 -4.82
N SER A 50 0.84 -11.59 -5.50
CA SER A 50 1.68 -10.96 -6.52
C SER A 50 2.63 -9.92 -5.94
N GLY A 51 2.66 -9.75 -4.62
CA GLY A 51 3.59 -8.84 -3.95
C GLY A 51 3.07 -7.40 -3.84
N GLU A 52 1.74 -7.19 -3.87
CA GLU A 52 1.14 -5.87 -3.74
C GLU A 52 0.31 -5.72 -2.47
N ILE A 53 0.33 -4.48 -1.96
CA ILE A 53 -0.59 -4.05 -0.91
C ILE A 53 -1.75 -3.31 -1.57
N GLN A 54 -2.92 -3.93 -1.57
CA GLN A 54 -4.13 -3.45 -2.22
C GLN A 54 -5.03 -2.67 -1.27
N GLY A 55 -5.65 -1.60 -1.76
CA GLY A 55 -6.78 -0.95 -1.11
C GLY A 55 -8.08 -1.72 -1.32
N GLN A 56 -9.13 -1.28 -0.65
CA GLN A 56 -10.47 -1.83 -0.88
C GLN A 56 -10.97 -1.49 -2.29
N THR A 57 -11.73 -2.40 -2.90
CA THR A 57 -12.35 -2.18 -4.21
C THR A 57 -13.39 -1.06 -4.17
N VAL A 58 -13.22 -0.09 -5.06
CA VAL A 58 -14.20 0.96 -5.36
C VAL A 58 -15.27 0.36 -6.28
N PRO A 59 -16.55 0.34 -5.86
CA PRO A 59 -17.63 -0.20 -6.67
C PRO A 59 -18.03 0.77 -7.79
N GLY A 60 -18.56 0.23 -8.87
CA GLY A 60 -19.03 0.98 -10.04
C GLY A 60 -19.28 0.04 -11.22
N ASP A 61 -19.58 0.60 -12.40
CA ASP A 61 -19.75 -0.19 -13.63
C ASP A 61 -18.45 -0.90 -14.04
N GLU A 62 -17.30 -0.26 -13.78
CA GLU A 62 -15.96 -0.86 -13.90
C GLU A 62 -15.28 -0.79 -12.52
N PRO A 63 -15.41 -1.83 -11.68
CA PRO A 63 -14.76 -1.86 -10.36
C PRO A 63 -13.25 -1.76 -10.48
N TRP A 64 -12.64 -1.05 -9.53
CA TRP A 64 -11.20 -0.82 -9.51
C TRP A 64 -10.69 -0.65 -8.08
N HIS A 65 -9.38 -0.68 -7.89
CA HIS A 65 -8.72 -0.38 -6.62
C HIS A 65 -7.36 0.25 -6.87
N ALA A 66 -6.83 0.91 -5.83
CA ALA A 66 -5.44 1.30 -5.79
C ALA A 66 -4.61 0.20 -5.14
N ALA A 67 -3.35 0.06 -5.55
CA ALA A 67 -2.40 -0.86 -4.92
C ALA A 67 -1.00 -0.24 -4.87
N LEU A 68 -0.13 -0.85 -4.07
CA LEU A 68 1.30 -0.56 -3.98
C LEU A 68 2.07 -1.81 -4.37
N HIS A 69 2.76 -1.77 -5.50
CA HIS A 69 3.68 -2.82 -5.90
C HIS A 69 5.01 -2.64 -5.17
N LEU A 70 5.39 -3.62 -4.33
CA LEU A 70 6.55 -3.50 -3.44
C LEU A 70 7.87 -3.44 -4.21
N GLU A 71 8.12 -4.40 -5.10
CA GLU A 71 9.42 -4.55 -5.79
C GLU A 71 9.81 -3.28 -6.57
N SER A 72 8.85 -2.65 -7.24
CA SER A 72 9.09 -1.44 -8.04
C SER A 72 8.77 -0.13 -7.31
N LEU A 73 8.40 -0.20 -6.01
CA LEU A 73 7.90 0.92 -5.22
C LEU A 73 6.97 1.83 -6.02
N SER A 74 5.90 1.24 -6.54
CA SER A 74 5.01 1.91 -7.51
C SER A 74 3.58 1.93 -7.02
N PHE A 75 2.93 3.08 -7.16
CA PHE A 75 1.49 3.17 -6.99
C PHE A 75 0.80 2.66 -8.25
N VAL A 76 -0.21 1.82 -8.07
CA VAL A 76 -0.95 1.15 -9.13
C VAL A 76 -2.43 1.55 -9.02
N CYS A 77 -3.04 1.83 -10.16
CA CYS A 77 -4.49 1.91 -10.31
C CYS A 77 -4.91 0.71 -11.18
N GLU A 78 -5.70 -0.18 -10.62
CA GLU A 78 -6.10 -1.43 -11.24
C GLU A 78 -7.63 -1.55 -11.31
N GLY A 79 -8.14 -1.55 -12.54
CA GLY A 79 -9.51 -1.91 -12.89
C GLY A 79 -9.55 -3.20 -13.69
N GLN A 80 -10.76 -3.66 -14.03
CA GLN A 80 -10.97 -4.96 -14.68
C GLN A 80 -10.20 -5.16 -16.00
N HIS A 81 -9.98 -4.09 -16.77
CA HIS A 81 -9.32 -4.16 -18.08
C HIS A 81 -8.15 -3.19 -18.24
N LYS A 82 -7.85 -2.41 -17.20
CA LYS A 82 -6.85 -1.35 -17.24
C LYS A 82 -6.03 -1.40 -15.97
N ARG A 83 -4.72 -1.50 -16.16
CA ARG A 83 -3.74 -1.35 -15.10
C ARG A 83 -2.76 -0.26 -15.51
N ARG A 84 -2.62 0.74 -14.67
CA ARG A 84 -1.61 1.79 -14.84
C ARG A 84 -0.85 1.96 -13.54
N SER A 85 0.41 2.36 -13.65
CA SER A 85 1.24 2.57 -12.48
C SER A 85 2.17 3.77 -12.66
N ILE A 86 2.63 4.29 -11.54
CA ILE A 86 3.65 5.32 -11.46
C ILE A 86 4.69 4.89 -10.42
N SER A 87 5.97 5.05 -10.75
CA SER A 87 7.03 4.90 -9.75
C SER A 87 6.94 6.04 -8.73
N LEU A 88 7.13 5.70 -7.45
CA LEU A 88 7.22 6.68 -6.38
C LEU A 88 8.65 7.22 -6.21
N GLU A 89 9.64 6.50 -6.74
CA GLU A 89 11.05 6.86 -6.61
C GLU A 89 11.31 8.30 -7.08
N GLY A 90 12.08 9.02 -6.28
CA GLY A 90 12.44 10.40 -6.54
C GLY A 90 11.29 11.39 -6.31
N LYS A 91 10.08 10.97 -5.94
CA LYS A 91 8.97 11.88 -5.60
C LYS A 91 8.95 12.21 -4.12
N THR A 92 8.54 13.43 -3.77
CA THR A 92 8.08 13.71 -2.41
C THR A 92 6.70 13.06 -2.19
N LEU A 93 6.25 12.94 -0.93
CA LEU A 93 4.92 12.41 -0.65
C LEU A 93 3.81 13.25 -1.32
N ALA A 94 3.96 14.57 -1.34
CA ALA A 94 3.02 15.47 -2.01
C ALA A 94 3.03 15.30 -3.53
N GLU A 95 4.21 15.18 -4.15
CA GLU A 95 4.35 14.90 -5.59
C GLU A 95 3.77 13.53 -5.95
N ALA A 96 3.96 12.52 -5.10
CA ALA A 96 3.40 11.19 -5.26
C ALA A 96 1.87 11.18 -5.17
N LEU A 97 1.29 11.90 -4.20
CA LEU A 97 -0.17 12.05 -4.08
C LEU A 97 -0.77 12.75 -5.30
N ALA A 98 -0.15 13.84 -5.76
CA ALA A 98 -0.60 14.55 -6.96
C ALA A 98 -0.49 13.67 -8.21
N ALA A 99 0.60 12.91 -8.36
CA ALA A 99 0.75 11.98 -9.48
C ALA A 99 -0.25 10.82 -9.41
N ALA A 100 -0.58 10.31 -8.21
CA ALA A 100 -1.61 9.30 -8.02
C ALA A 100 -3.00 9.83 -8.41
N GLN A 101 -3.33 11.08 -8.04
CA GLN A 101 -4.54 11.75 -8.50
C GLN A 101 -4.60 11.80 -10.03
N THR A 102 -3.54 12.29 -10.69
CA THR A 102 -3.48 12.35 -12.16
C THR A 102 -3.63 10.97 -12.79
N LEU A 103 -2.99 9.94 -12.23
CA LEU A 103 -3.11 8.56 -12.73
C LEU A 103 -4.56 8.06 -12.68
N ILE A 104 -5.26 8.33 -11.57
CA ILE A 104 -6.66 7.96 -11.38
C ILE A 104 -7.56 8.73 -12.35
N ASP A 105 -7.36 10.05 -12.45
CA ASP A 105 -8.10 10.91 -13.38
C ASP A 105 -7.96 10.42 -14.83
N ASP A 106 -6.73 10.07 -15.25
CA ASP A 106 -6.45 9.55 -16.59
C ASP A 106 -7.03 8.14 -16.82
N THR A 107 -7.23 7.36 -15.75
CA THR A 107 -7.72 5.98 -15.83
C THR A 107 -9.25 5.92 -15.82
N LEU A 108 -9.89 6.73 -14.98
CA LEU A 108 -11.34 6.73 -14.71
C LEU A 108 -12.10 7.86 -15.42
N GLY A 109 -11.43 8.95 -15.79
CA GLY A 109 -12.06 10.13 -16.38
C GLY A 109 -12.70 11.06 -15.34
N SER A 110 -13.85 11.64 -15.70
CA SER A 110 -14.44 12.83 -15.06
C SER A 110 -15.01 12.65 -13.64
N ASP A 111 -15.03 11.44 -13.10
CA ASP A 111 -15.61 11.15 -11.76
C ASP A 111 -14.60 11.27 -10.63
N SER A 112 -13.49 11.97 -10.85
CA SER A 112 -12.41 11.99 -9.86
C SER A 112 -12.77 12.73 -8.58
N ARG A 113 -12.30 12.17 -7.47
CA ARG A 113 -12.42 12.75 -6.14
C ARG A 113 -11.04 13.19 -5.68
N PRO A 114 -10.92 14.36 -5.03
CA PRO A 114 -9.64 14.84 -4.54
C PRO A 114 -9.09 13.89 -3.48
N LEU A 115 -7.86 13.44 -3.68
CA LEU A 115 -7.14 12.65 -2.69
C LEU A 115 -6.59 13.56 -1.59
N ALA A 116 -6.72 13.09 -0.35
CA ALA A 116 -6.05 13.64 0.81
C ALA A 116 -5.44 12.48 1.61
N LEU A 117 -4.25 12.68 2.15
CA LEU A 117 -3.65 11.70 3.05
C LEU A 117 -4.52 11.59 4.31
N PRO A 118 -4.77 10.38 4.82
CA PRO A 118 -5.46 10.19 6.09
C PRO A 118 -4.73 10.90 7.24
N ASP A 119 -5.50 11.44 8.20
CA ASP A 119 -4.98 12.13 9.38
C ASP A 119 -4.59 11.13 10.47
N HIS A 120 -3.43 10.48 10.30
CA HIS A 120 -2.84 9.57 11.27
C HIS A 120 -1.42 10.01 11.62
N SER A 121 -1.02 9.80 12.89
CA SER A 121 0.37 10.04 13.30
C SER A 121 1.27 8.99 12.65
N LEU A 122 2.10 9.40 11.70
CA LEU A 122 3.09 8.51 11.09
C LEU A 122 4.38 8.47 11.92
N PRO A 123 5.13 7.36 11.90
CA PRO A 123 6.45 7.29 12.51
C PRO A 123 7.37 8.38 11.94
N PRO A 124 8.25 9.01 12.75
CA PRO A 124 9.16 10.03 12.25
C PRO A 124 10.02 9.52 11.09
N HIS A 125 9.99 10.22 9.97
CA HIS A 125 10.78 9.90 8.79
C HIS A 125 10.94 11.15 7.90
N PRO A 126 12.08 11.32 7.19
CA PRO A 126 12.29 12.49 6.32
C PRO A 126 11.22 12.71 5.25
N LEU A 127 10.49 11.66 4.85
CA LEU A 127 9.37 11.78 3.89
C LEU A 127 8.23 12.66 4.41
N ALA A 128 7.99 12.71 5.73
CA ALA A 128 7.02 13.65 6.30
C ALA A 128 7.45 15.12 6.11
N ASP A 129 8.76 15.37 6.06
CA ASP A 129 9.35 16.70 5.92
C ASP A 129 9.69 17.05 4.47
N GLY A 130 9.13 16.31 3.50
CA GLY A 130 9.29 16.59 2.07
C GLY A 130 10.55 16.01 1.43
N ALA A 131 11.24 15.07 2.10
CA ALA A 131 12.24 14.26 1.41
C ALA A 131 11.59 13.44 0.27
N ARG A 132 12.43 12.92 -0.61
CA ARG A 132 12.01 12.11 -1.76
C ARG A 132 12.11 10.63 -1.41
N PHE A 133 11.21 9.82 -1.95
CA PHE A 133 11.35 8.37 -1.94
C PHE A 133 12.67 8.01 -2.60
N ARG A 134 13.43 7.14 -1.95
CA ARG A 134 14.70 6.61 -2.43
C ARG A 134 14.48 5.23 -3.06
N PRO A 135 15.35 4.82 -4.00
CA PRO A 135 15.41 3.43 -4.40
C PRO A 135 15.58 2.55 -3.15
N VAL A 136 14.76 1.52 -3.03
CA VAL A 136 14.88 0.54 -1.95
C VAL A 136 15.83 -0.57 -2.42
N ASP A 137 16.64 -1.06 -1.50
CA ASP A 137 17.48 -2.23 -1.75
C ASP A 137 16.62 -3.45 -2.13
N ALA A 138 16.98 -4.12 -3.23
CA ALA A 138 16.18 -5.21 -3.78
C ALA A 138 16.13 -6.43 -2.84
N ASP A 139 17.23 -6.72 -2.13
CA ASP A 139 17.25 -7.83 -1.16
C ASP A 139 16.39 -7.49 0.06
N ALA A 140 16.42 -6.24 0.54
CA ALA A 140 15.53 -5.77 1.60
C ALA A 140 14.05 -5.85 1.19
N MET A 141 13.72 -5.49 -0.06
CA MET A 141 12.35 -5.60 -0.56
C MET A 141 11.88 -7.05 -0.68
N ALA A 142 12.74 -7.94 -1.20
CA ALA A 142 12.45 -9.36 -1.28
C ALA A 142 12.19 -9.98 0.11
N ILE A 143 12.96 -9.57 1.14
CA ILE A 143 12.72 -10.01 2.53
C ILE A 143 11.34 -9.55 3.02
N TRP A 144 10.95 -8.30 2.75
CA TRP A 144 9.61 -7.81 3.13
C TRP A 144 8.50 -8.58 2.43
N THR A 145 8.62 -8.82 1.11
CA THR A 145 7.66 -9.64 0.35
C THR A 145 7.54 -11.03 0.95
N ASP A 146 8.66 -11.73 1.15
CA ASP A 146 8.67 -13.07 1.77
C ASP A 146 7.99 -13.07 3.15
N TRP A 147 8.21 -12.01 3.95
CA TRP A 147 7.57 -11.91 5.27
C TRP A 147 6.06 -11.68 5.17
N PHE A 148 5.60 -10.86 4.23
CA PHE A 148 4.17 -10.67 3.99
C PHE A 148 3.52 -11.96 3.48
N ASP A 149 4.16 -12.68 2.56
CA ASP A 149 3.66 -13.95 2.02
C ASP A 149 3.46 -14.99 3.12
N HIS A 150 4.52 -15.27 3.91
CA HIS A 150 4.42 -16.25 4.99
C HIS A 150 3.40 -15.84 6.06
N ALA A 151 3.31 -14.54 6.39
CA ALA A 151 2.34 -14.05 7.36
C ALA A 151 0.90 -14.17 6.82
N ALA A 152 0.67 -13.83 5.56
CA ALA A 152 -0.62 -13.94 4.91
C ALA A 152 -1.07 -15.40 4.84
N GLU A 153 -0.20 -16.31 4.40
CA GLU A 153 -0.47 -17.76 4.35
C GLU A 153 -0.95 -18.26 5.72
N TYR A 154 -0.16 -18.02 6.77
CA TYR A 154 -0.49 -18.48 8.12
C TYR A 154 -1.79 -17.88 8.66
N LEU A 155 -2.03 -16.58 8.43
CA LEU A 155 -3.24 -15.91 8.90
C LEU A 155 -4.49 -16.37 8.12
N HIS A 156 -4.35 -16.67 6.83
CA HIS A 156 -5.42 -17.23 6.03
C HIS A 156 -5.77 -18.65 6.48
N GLU A 157 -4.78 -19.51 6.77
CA GLU A 157 -5.03 -20.83 7.35
C GLU A 157 -5.80 -20.74 8.69
N LEU A 158 -5.37 -19.84 9.58
CA LEU A 158 -6.06 -19.62 10.86
C LEU A 158 -7.50 -19.14 10.69
N ARG A 159 -7.76 -18.29 9.69
CA ARG A 159 -9.11 -17.83 9.36
C ARG A 159 -9.99 -18.97 8.89
N GLU A 160 -9.51 -19.86 8.04
CA GLU A 160 -10.30 -21.01 7.55
C GLU A 160 -10.68 -21.98 8.68
N LEU A 161 -9.89 -22.03 9.76
CA LEU A 161 -10.21 -22.80 10.97
C LEU A 161 -11.25 -22.13 11.90
N ARG A 162 -11.61 -20.87 11.63
CA ARG A 162 -12.44 -20.04 12.51
C ARG A 162 -13.56 -19.36 11.71
N ALA A 163 -14.75 -19.95 11.73
CA ALA A 163 -15.92 -19.39 11.03
C ALA A 163 -16.32 -17.98 11.50
N ASP A 164 -15.87 -17.55 12.69
CA ASP A 164 -16.08 -16.22 13.27
C ASP A 164 -14.96 -15.22 12.95
N ALA A 165 -13.87 -15.65 12.30
CA ALA A 165 -12.74 -14.78 12.00
C ALA A 165 -13.06 -13.78 10.87
N SER A 166 -12.66 -12.54 11.07
CA SER A 166 -12.72 -11.53 10.02
C SER A 166 -11.69 -11.80 8.91
N PRO A 167 -11.84 -11.21 7.72
CA PRO A 167 -10.78 -11.21 6.71
C PRO A 167 -9.44 -10.72 7.27
N VAL A 168 -8.35 -11.30 6.79
CA VAL A 168 -6.98 -10.83 7.05
C VAL A 168 -6.81 -9.46 6.41
N ARG A 169 -6.27 -8.50 7.16
CA ARG A 169 -6.14 -7.11 6.76
C ARG A 169 -4.81 -6.54 7.21
N LEU A 170 -4.30 -5.63 6.40
CA LEU A 170 -3.21 -4.73 6.72
C LEU A 170 -3.77 -3.35 7.06
N TRP A 171 -3.03 -2.57 7.84
CA TRP A 171 -3.42 -1.23 8.26
C TRP A 171 -2.30 -0.25 7.97
N ALA A 172 -2.65 0.84 7.28
CA ALA A 172 -1.75 1.96 7.00
C ALA A 172 -1.54 2.83 8.25
N GLU A 173 -2.46 2.77 9.23
CA GLU A 173 -2.29 3.43 10.51
C GLU A 173 -1.39 2.60 11.44
N PRO A 174 -0.56 3.25 12.27
CA PRO A 174 0.07 2.54 13.37
C PRO A 174 -1.02 2.13 14.37
N PHE A 175 -0.96 0.89 14.84
CA PHE A 175 -1.71 0.51 16.03
C PHE A 175 -1.21 1.36 17.21
N ALA A 176 -2.08 2.20 17.75
CA ALA A 176 -1.80 2.86 19.01
C ALA A 176 -1.59 1.77 20.08
N MET A 177 -0.38 1.72 20.64
CA MET A 177 -0.11 1.01 21.90
C MET A 177 -0.60 1.84 23.08
#